data_AF-A0A3D4ABF8-F1
#
_entry.id   AF-A0A3D4ABF8-F1
#
_cell.length_a   1.000
_cell.length_b   1.000
_cell.length_c   1.000
_cell.angle_alpha   90.00
_cell.angle_beta   90.00
_cell.angle_gamma   90.00
#
_symmetry.space_group_name_H-M   'P 1'
#
loop_
_entity.id
_entity.type
_entity.pdbx_description
1 polymer ?
#
loop_
_entity_poly.entity_id
_entity_poly.type
_entity_poly.pdbx_seq_one_letter_code
_entity_poly.pdbx_strand_id
1 'polypeptide(L)'
;MPQYAADRAETLRNREKLSANANLLYWYRQLYRDQFRDLSDPENLAVLEIGSGVSPLRRFYSNVITSDVLELDYLDYVFDCHEIDQLT
;
A
#
# COMPACT_ATOMS: atom_id res chain seq x y z
N MET A 1 20.23 -0.17 9.63
CA MET A 1 21.22 0.45 8.72
C MET A 1 20.77 1.86 8.35
N PRO A 2 21.67 2.84 8.21
CA PRO A 2 21.31 4.25 7.94
C PRO A 2 20.41 4.44 6.70
N GLN A 3 20.60 3.62 5.66
CA GLN A 3 19.81 3.66 4.43
C GLN A 3 18.32 3.36 4.68
N TYR A 4 18.01 2.31 5.46
CA TYR A 4 16.64 1.91 5.76
C TYR A 4 15.84 3.02 6.47
N ALA A 5 16.48 3.73 7.40
CA ALA A 5 15.86 4.87 8.08
C ALA A 5 15.61 6.05 7.14
N ALA A 6 16.51 6.29 6.18
CA ALA A 6 16.35 7.32 5.16
C ALA A 6 15.21 6.97 4.18
N ASP A 7 15.16 5.73 3.69
CA ASP A 7 14.11 5.23 2.79
C ASP A 7 12.72 5.29 3.43
N ARG A 8 12.63 4.90 4.71
CA ARG A 8 11.42 5.03 5.52
C ARG A 8 10.97 6.48 5.62
N ALA A 9 11.88 7.39 5.98
CA ALA A 9 11.55 8.80 6.13
C ALA A 9 11.14 9.43 4.79
N GLU A 10 11.76 9.03 3.68
CA GLU A 10 11.36 9.47 2.35
C GLU A 10 9.97 8.96 1.96
N THR A 11 9.69 7.69 2.22
CA THR A 11 8.38 7.07 1.96
C THR A 11 7.27 7.81 2.71
N LEU A 12 7.48 8.14 3.99
CA LEU A 12 6.50 8.91 4.77
C LEU A 12 6.25 10.31 4.19
N ARG A 13 7.31 11.05 3.84
CA ARG A 13 7.18 12.37 3.19
C ARG A 13 6.44 12.28 1.85
N ASN A 14 6.73 11.26 1.04
CA ASN A 14 6.09 11.10 -0.26
C ASN A 14 4.61 10.71 -0.11
N ARG A 15 4.26 9.93 0.92
CA ARG A 15 2.87 9.61 1.26
C ARG A 15 2.08 10.87 1.67
N GLU A 16 2.68 11.76 2.45
CA GLU A 16 2.06 13.05 2.81
C GLU A 16 1.83 13.91 1.56
N LYS A 17 2.85 14.06 0.70
CA LYS A 17 2.73 14.79 -0.56
C LYS A 17 1.62 14.23 -1.46
N LEU A 18 1.53 12.91 -1.57
CA LEU A 18 0.47 12.24 -2.32
C LEU A 18 -0.90 12.48 -1.70
N SER A 19 -1.00 12.46 -0.37
CA SER A 19 -2.25 12.72 0.35
C SER A 19 -2.75 14.16 0.16
N ALA A 20 -1.84 15.11 -0.03
CA ALA A 20 -2.17 16.50 -0.35
C ALA A 20 -2.53 16.74 -1.83
N ASN A 21 -2.28 15.78 -2.74
CA ASN A 21 -2.49 15.96 -4.17
C ASN A 21 -3.80 15.30 -4.65
N ALA A 22 -4.89 16.06 -4.63
CA ALA A 22 -6.22 15.59 -5.01
C ALA A 22 -6.30 15.07 -6.46
N ASN A 23 -5.61 15.71 -7.41
CA ASN A 23 -5.60 15.27 -8.81
C ASN A 23 -4.93 13.90 -8.95
N LEU A 24 -3.77 13.71 -8.30
CA LEU A 24 -3.08 12.43 -8.36
C LEU A 24 -3.89 11.33 -7.66
N LEU A 25 -4.54 11.65 -6.54
CA LEU A 25 -5.45 10.72 -5.86
C LEU A 25 -6.64 10.30 -6.72
N TYR A 26 -7.21 11.24 -7.47
CA TYR A 26 -8.27 10.93 -8.42
C TYR A 26 -7.83 9.89 -9.45
N TRP A 27 -6.62 10.04 -10.00
CA TRP A 27 -6.08 9.11 -10.99
C TRP A 27 -5.73 7.75 -10.41
N TYR A 28 -5.16 7.69 -9.20
CA TYR A 28 -4.98 6.41 -8.50
C TYR A 28 -6.30 5.67 -8.29
N ARG A 29 -7.37 6.38 -7.90
CA ARG A 29 -8.69 5.76 -7.76
C ARG A 29 -9.19 5.19 -9.10
N GLN A 30 -8.98 5.88 -10.22
CA GLN A 30 -9.35 5.32 -11.53
C GLN A 30 -8.49 4.10 -11.88
N LEU A 31 -7.19 4.16 -11.61
CA LEU A 31 -6.28 3.03 -11.82
C LEU A 31 -6.76 1.77 -11.08
N TYR A 32 -7.09 1.87 -9.79
CA TYR A 32 -7.54 0.71 -9.01
C TYR A 32 -8.92 0.20 -9.45
N ARG A 33 -9.83 1.10 -9.83
CA ARG A 33 -11.13 0.72 -10.41
C ARG A 33 -10.94 -0.09 -11.69
N ASP A 34 -9.98 0.30 -12.52
CA ASP A 34 -9.67 -0.40 -13.76
C ASP A 34 -8.95 -1.73 -13.48
N GLN A 35 -8.04 -1.75 -12.51
CA GLN A 35 -7.33 -2.96 -12.08
C GLN A 35 -8.27 -4.04 -11.54
N PHE A 36 -9.31 -3.65 -10.80
CA PHE A 36 -10.30 -4.58 -10.23
C PHE A 36 -11.55 -4.76 -11.08
N ARG A 37 -11.57 -4.22 -12.31
CA ARG A 37 -12.78 -4.15 -13.15
C ARG A 37 -13.47 -5.50 -13.36
N ASP A 38 -12.69 -6.56 -13.49
CA ASP A 38 -13.19 -7.90 -13.80
C ASP A 38 -13.37 -8.78 -12.55
N LEU A 39 -13.11 -8.25 -11.35
CA LEU A 39 -13.38 -8.94 -10.10
C LEU A 39 -14.83 -8.69 -9.69
N SER A 40 -15.55 -9.77 -9.38
CA SER A 40 -16.86 -9.63 -8.75
C SER A 40 -16.67 -9.10 -7.33
N ASP A 41 -17.17 -7.89 -7.09
CA ASP A 41 -17.28 -7.31 -5.75
C ASP A 41 -15.94 -7.24 -4.97
N PRO A 42 -14.96 -6.47 -5.49
CA PRO A 42 -13.62 -6.41 -4.91
C PRO A 42 -13.60 -5.91 -3.46
N GLU A 43 -14.65 -5.22 -3.00
CA GLU A 43 -14.78 -4.75 -1.61
C GLU A 43 -15.04 -5.88 -0.61
N ASN A 44 -15.51 -7.05 -1.08
CA ASN A 44 -15.79 -8.23 -0.25
C ASN A 44 -14.70 -9.32 -0.34
N LEU A 45 -13.61 -9.05 -1.07
CA LEU A 45 -12.45 -9.95 -1.13
C LEU A 45 -11.45 -9.65 -0.01
N ALA A 46 -10.63 -10.64 0.34
CA ALA A 46 -9.40 -10.39 1.11
C ALA A 46 -8.29 -10.01 0.12
N VAL A 47 -7.84 -8.75 0.17
CA VAL A 47 -6.81 -8.23 -0.72
C VAL A 47 -5.57 -7.91 0.08
N LEU A 48 -4.48 -8.67 -0.13
CA LEU A 48 -3.17 -8.36 0.43
C LEU A 48 -2.38 -7.52 -0.58
N GLU A 49 -2.04 -6.29 -0.20
CA GLU A 49 -1.12 -5.44 -0.95
C GLU A 49 0.30 -5.64 -0.42
N ILE A 50 1.16 -6.24 -1.24
CA ILE A 50 2.58 -6.46 -0.92
C ILE A 50 3.40 -5.29 -1.45
N GLY A 51 4.25 -4.71 -0.59
CA GLY A 51 5.05 -3.55 -0.96
C GLY A 51 4.22 -2.29 -1.07
N SER A 52 3.35 -2.04 -0.08
CA SER A 52 2.41 -0.94 -0.08
C SER A 52 3.07 0.42 -0.20
N GLY A 53 4.24 0.66 0.42
CA GLY A 53 4.94 1.94 0.39
C GLY A 53 4.00 3.16 0.44
N VAL A 54 4.05 4.03 -0.56
CA VAL A 54 3.20 5.23 -0.64
C VAL A 54 1.74 4.98 -1.09
N SER A 55 1.39 3.74 -1.42
CA SER A 55 0.15 3.37 -2.10
C SER A 55 -1.10 3.93 -1.42
N PRO A 56 -2.03 4.50 -2.22
CA PRO A 56 -3.37 4.81 -1.76
C PRO A 56 -4.36 3.68 -1.62
N LEU A 57 -4.02 2.45 -1.94
CA LEU A 57 -5.08 1.48 -2.20
C LEU A 57 -6.07 1.32 -1.01
N ARG A 58 -5.56 1.23 0.22
CA ARG A 58 -6.37 1.12 1.45
C ARG A 58 -7.30 2.31 1.75
N ARG A 59 -7.03 3.50 1.21
CA ARG A 59 -7.95 4.66 1.35
C ARG A 59 -9.14 4.59 0.39
N PHE A 60 -9.11 3.71 -0.60
CA PHE A 60 -10.23 3.49 -1.52
C PHE A 60 -10.94 2.15 -1.27
N TYR A 61 -10.22 1.14 -0.78
CA TYR A 61 -10.73 -0.19 -0.49
C TYR A 61 -10.34 -0.56 0.95
N SER A 62 -11.28 -0.39 1.88
CA SER A 62 -11.03 -0.57 3.32
C SER A 62 -10.73 -2.02 3.73
N ASN A 63 -11.08 -2.98 2.88
CA ASN A 63 -10.82 -4.41 3.00
C ASN A 63 -9.38 -4.82 2.60
N VAL A 64 -8.57 -3.86 2.14
CA VAL A 64 -7.17 -4.11 1.78
C VAL A 64 -6.31 -4.19 3.03
N ILE A 65 -5.56 -5.28 3.10
CA ILE A 65 -4.53 -5.58 4.09
C ILE A 65 -3.19 -5.11 3.50
N THR A 66 -2.45 -4.27 4.21
CA THR A 66 -1.21 -3.65 3.71
C THR A 66 0.03 -4.29 4.31
N SER A 67 1.04 -4.55 3.48
CA SER A 67 2.35 -5.00 3.94
C SER A 67 3.51 -4.33 3.20
N ASP A 68 4.64 -4.22 3.88
CA ASP A 68 5.90 -3.74 3.31
C ASP A 68 7.09 -4.31 4.09
N VAL A 69 8.30 -4.20 3.52
CA VAL A 69 9.54 -4.49 4.23
C VAL A 69 9.94 -3.33 5.14
N LEU A 70 9.49 -2.11 4.82
CA LEU A 70 9.68 -0.91 5.64
C LEU A 70 8.68 -0.88 6.80
N GLU A 71 9.14 -0.60 8.01
CA GLU A 71 8.28 -0.41 9.18
C GLU A 71 7.51 0.92 9.08
N LEU A 72 6.31 0.91 8.48
CA LEU A 72 5.46 2.09 8.30
C LEU A 72 4.21 1.98 9.20
N ASP A 73 3.80 3.09 9.80
CA ASP A 73 2.77 3.14 10.85
C ASP A 73 1.35 2.81 10.37
N TYR A 74 1.13 2.78 9.05
CA TYR A 74 -0.15 2.45 8.41
C TYR A 74 -0.20 1.03 7.82
N LEU A 75 0.80 0.18 8.09
CA LEU A 75 0.81 -1.20 7.61
C LEU A 75 0.11 -2.12 8.60
N ASP A 76 -0.55 -3.16 8.08
CA ASP A 76 -1.04 -4.26 8.90
C ASP A 76 0.09 -5.25 9.22
N TYR A 77 1.01 -5.45 8.28
CA TYR A 77 2.14 -6.36 8.43
C TYR A 77 3.46 -5.74 7.94
N VAL A 78 4.57 -6.10 8.60
CA VAL A 78 5.93 -5.73 8.18
C VAL A 78 6.72 -7.01 7.99
N PHE A 79 7.01 -7.36 6.73
CA PHE A 79 7.77 -8.56 6.38
C PHE A 79 8.45 -8.43 5.02
N ASP A 80 9.52 -9.20 4.82
CA ASP A 80 10.12 -9.38 3.50
C ASP A 80 9.34 -10.44 2.71
N CYS A 81 8.73 -10.04 1.59
CA CYS A 81 7.92 -10.95 0.79
C CYS A 81 8.72 -12.07 0.10
N HIS A 82 10.05 -11.93 0.02
CA HIS A 82 10.92 -13.03 -0.41
C HIS A 82 10.94 -14.20 0.59
N GLU A 83 10.54 -13.96 1.84
CA GLU A 83 10.50 -14.94 2.92
C GLU A 83 9.05 -15.25 3.35
N ILE A 84 8.06 -14.93 2.51
CA ILE A 84 6.63 -15.10 2.85
C ILE A 84 6.27 -16.56 3.15
N ASP A 85 6.99 -17.51 2.54
CA ASP A 85 6.85 -18.95 2.78
C ASP A 85 7.39 -19.41 4.15
N GLN A 86 8.14 -18.54 4.84
CA GLN A 86 8.74 -18.80 6.15
C GLN A 86 7.93 -18.17 7.30
N LEU A 87 6.96 -17.31 6.98
CA LEU A 87 6.04 -16.72 7.96
C LEU A 87 5.08 -17.82 8.43
N THR A 88 5.37 -18.38 9.61
CA THR A 88 4.58 -19.43 10.27
C THR A 88 3.84 -18.90 11.48
#